data_AF-A0A662MYB4-F1
#
_entry.id   AF-A0A662MYB4-F1
#
_cell.length_a   1.000
_cell.length_b   1.000
_cell.length_c   1.000
_cell.angle_alpha   90.00
_cell.angle_beta   90.00
_cell.angle_gamma   90.00
#
_symmetry.space_group_name_H-M   'P 1'
#
loop_
_entity.id
_entity.type
_entity.pdbx_description
1 polymer ?
#
loop_
_entity_poly.entity_id
_entity_poly.type
_entity_poly.pdbx_seq_one_letter_code
_entity_poly.pdbx_strand_id
1 'polypeptide(L)'
;MNEYHIIMSIGGVLTLLGIVFTSILFMKLEKYEVQGKMALLGAVIGGILISMGFIGGMMSSSKEVENILIVLLLTGPGFMMYSFSIGGFLALTKRFVFQFLAILASFVVLYNHFDHIMGLLYVGTLLALFVIMNTILFLPGLSSSTKTPTLISSWLLVGYSWLRGFIHKETLDILSILILSLYLGAVVLWLYSLIDIYRHLR
;
A
#
# COMPACT_ATOMS: atom_id res chain seq x y z
N MET A 1 19.55 -18.69 1.47
CA MET A 1 18.59 -17.57 1.29
C MET A 1 18.42 -16.93 2.66
N ASN A 2 18.84 -15.66 2.84
CA ASN A 2 18.84 -15.03 4.16
C ASN A 2 17.40 -14.91 4.70
N GLU A 3 17.24 -15.03 6.00
CA GLU A 3 15.96 -14.99 6.71
C GLU A 3 15.10 -13.76 6.35
N TYR A 4 15.74 -12.60 6.16
CA TYR A 4 15.10 -11.38 5.68
C TYR A 4 14.34 -11.58 4.36
N HIS A 5 14.95 -12.26 3.38
CA HIS A 5 14.32 -12.51 2.08
C HIS A 5 13.12 -13.45 2.20
N ILE A 6 13.17 -14.43 3.11
CA ILE A 6 12.06 -15.35 3.36
C ILE A 6 10.87 -14.54 3.92
N ILE A 7 11.11 -13.73 4.95
CA ILE A 7 10.07 -12.91 5.59
C ILE A 7 9.44 -11.93 4.59
N MET A 8 10.28 -11.22 3.82
CA MET A 8 9.79 -10.27 2.82
C MET A 8 9.04 -10.96 1.68
N SER A 9 9.47 -12.15 1.25
CA SER A 9 8.76 -12.93 0.22
C SER A 9 7.38 -13.35 0.70
N ILE A 10 7.27 -13.87 1.93
CA ILE A 10 5.98 -14.22 2.55
C ILE A 10 5.08 -12.97 2.62
N GLY A 11 5.61 -11.85 3.11
CA GLY A 11 4.87 -10.59 3.16
C GLY A 11 4.41 -10.09 1.79
N GLY A 12 5.22 -10.30 0.75
CA GLY A 12 4.87 -10.01 -0.63
C GLY A 12 3.70 -10.87 -1.13
N VAL A 13 3.75 -12.19 -0.91
CA VAL A 13 2.66 -13.11 -1.26
C VAL A 13 1.36 -12.74 -0.55
N LEU A 14 1.43 -12.44 0.75
CA LEU A 14 0.27 -11.99 1.52
C LEU A 14 -0.30 -10.67 1.00
N THR A 15 0.56 -9.74 0.59
CA THR A 15 0.13 -8.47 0.00
C THR A 15 -0.59 -8.68 -1.32
N LEU A 16 -0.06 -9.56 -2.20
CA LEU A 16 -0.73 -9.93 -3.45
C LEU A 16 -2.10 -10.56 -3.19
N LEU A 17 -2.21 -11.46 -2.21
CA LEU A 17 -3.49 -12.00 -1.80
C LEU A 17 -4.45 -10.90 -1.37
N GLY A 18 -4.00 -9.92 -0.58
CA GLY A 18 -4.83 -8.80 -0.15
C GLY A 18 -5.30 -7.94 -1.33
N ILE A 19 -4.45 -7.70 -2.32
CA ILE A 19 -4.83 -7.01 -3.56
C ILE A 19 -5.90 -7.80 -4.30
N VAL A 20 -5.73 -9.12 -4.47
CA VAL A 20 -6.73 -9.99 -5.13
C VAL A 20 -8.06 -9.96 -4.39
N PHE A 21 -8.06 -10.11 -3.06
CA PHE A 21 -9.28 -10.03 -2.26
C PHE A 21 -9.95 -8.67 -2.40
N THR A 22 -9.18 -7.58 -2.36
CA THR A 22 -9.72 -6.22 -2.54
C THR A 22 -10.37 -6.07 -3.92
N SER A 23 -9.73 -6.56 -4.97
CA SER A 23 -10.30 -6.56 -6.33
C SER A 23 -11.58 -7.37 -6.42
N ILE A 24 -11.64 -8.56 -5.80
CA ILE A 24 -12.87 -9.38 -5.76
C ILE A 24 -14.00 -8.65 -5.04
N LEU A 25 -13.70 -7.96 -3.93
CA LEU A 25 -14.69 -7.16 -3.21
C LEU A 25 -15.25 -6.05 -4.11
N PHE A 26 -14.37 -5.28 -4.76
CA PHE A 26 -14.81 -4.19 -5.65
C PHE A 26 -15.53 -4.70 -6.90
N MET A 27 -15.14 -5.84 -7.47
CA MET A 27 -15.89 -6.48 -8.56
C MET A 27 -17.30 -6.93 -8.12
N LYS A 28 -17.43 -7.46 -6.90
CA LYS A 28 -18.75 -7.78 -6.34
C LYS A 28 -19.58 -6.51 -6.16
N LEU A 29 -18.99 -5.42 -5.64
CA LEU A 29 -19.68 -4.14 -5.47
C LEU A 29 -20.05 -3.48 -6.80
N GLU A 30 -19.21 -3.59 -7.82
CA GLU A 30 -19.47 -3.12 -9.18
C GLU A 30 -20.74 -3.75 -9.78
N LYS A 31 -21.01 -5.02 -9.46
CA LYS A 31 -22.22 -5.71 -9.91
C LYS A 31 -23.51 -5.08 -9.37
N TYR A 32 -23.43 -4.30 -8.29
CA TYR A 32 -24.57 -3.68 -7.64
C TYR A 32 -24.59 -2.15 -7.77
N GLU A 33 -23.45 -1.49 -7.99
CA GLU A 33 -23.35 -0.04 -8.14
C GLU A 33 -22.35 0.38 -9.23
N VAL A 34 -22.77 1.31 -10.09
CA VAL A 34 -21.94 1.93 -11.16
C VAL A 34 -20.62 2.51 -10.62
N GLN A 35 -20.61 2.89 -9.35
CA GLN A 35 -19.46 3.47 -8.65
C GLN A 35 -18.30 2.47 -8.49
N GLY A 36 -18.58 1.16 -8.38
CA GLY A 36 -17.56 0.12 -8.25
C GLY A 36 -16.64 -0.03 -9.48
N LYS A 37 -17.17 0.27 -10.68
CA LYS A 37 -16.41 0.18 -11.94
C LYS A 37 -15.27 1.19 -12.00
N MET A 38 -15.52 2.43 -11.58
CA MET A 38 -14.49 3.49 -11.58
C MET A 38 -13.40 3.21 -10.55
N ALA A 39 -13.78 2.67 -9.40
CA ALA A 39 -12.84 2.26 -8.35
C ALA A 39 -11.89 1.15 -8.85
N LEU A 40 -12.43 0.12 -9.52
CA LEU A 40 -11.64 -0.96 -10.08
C LEU A 40 -10.70 -0.47 -11.20
N LEU A 41 -11.21 0.36 -12.12
CA LEU A 41 -10.41 0.96 -13.19
C LEU A 41 -9.24 1.78 -12.65
N GLY A 42 -9.49 2.59 -11.61
CA GLY A 42 -8.46 3.38 -10.94
C GLY A 42 -7.38 2.53 -10.28
N ALA A 43 -7.78 1.47 -9.60
CA ALA A 43 -6.84 0.52 -8.99
C ALA A 43 -5.96 -0.14 -10.06
N VAL A 44 -6.53 -0.53 -11.19
CA VAL A 44 -5.78 -1.14 -12.30
C VAL A 44 -4.83 -0.13 -12.94
N ILE A 45 -5.31 1.06 -13.31
CA ILE A 45 -4.48 2.10 -13.94
C ILE A 45 -3.35 2.51 -12.99
N GLY A 46 -3.67 2.79 -11.72
CA GLY A 46 -2.67 3.13 -10.72
C GLY A 46 -1.64 2.03 -10.53
N GLY A 47 -2.07 0.76 -10.51
CA GLY A 47 -1.19 -0.40 -10.41
C GLY A 47 -0.25 -0.54 -11.61
N ILE A 48 -0.74 -0.29 -12.82
CA ILE A 48 0.07 -0.26 -14.04
C ILE A 48 1.12 0.86 -13.96
N LEU A 49 0.73 2.07 -13.58
CA LEU A 49 1.64 3.21 -13.44
C LEU A 49 2.77 2.93 -12.43
N ILE A 50 2.42 2.35 -11.26
CA ILE A 50 3.41 1.94 -10.25
C ILE A 50 4.34 0.86 -10.81
N SER A 51 3.79 -0.15 -11.49
CA SER A 51 4.57 -1.24 -12.07
C SER A 51 5.54 -0.74 -13.15
N MET A 52 5.10 0.19 -14.00
CA MET A 52 5.95 0.84 -15.00
C MET A 52 7.06 1.68 -14.33
N GLY A 53 6.70 2.46 -13.31
CA GLY A 53 7.67 3.22 -12.51
C GLY A 53 8.69 2.33 -11.83
N PHE A 54 8.27 1.17 -11.31
CA PHE A 54 9.13 0.19 -10.66
C PHE A 54 10.08 -0.52 -11.63
N ILE A 55 9.56 -1.09 -12.71
CA ILE A 55 10.35 -1.80 -13.73
C ILE A 55 11.35 -0.83 -14.38
N GLY A 56 10.86 0.35 -14.79
CA GLY A 56 11.75 1.34 -15.38
C GLY A 56 12.78 1.86 -14.38
N GLY A 57 12.42 2.05 -13.11
CA GLY A 57 13.34 2.50 -12.07
C GLY A 57 14.48 1.52 -11.81
N MET A 58 14.23 0.22 -11.99
CA MET A 58 15.26 -0.82 -11.90
C MET A 58 16.15 -0.93 -13.14
N MET A 59 15.67 -0.49 -14.31
CA MET A 59 16.38 -0.64 -15.59
C MET A 59 17.01 0.66 -16.10
N SER A 60 16.65 1.80 -15.51
CA SER A 60 17.09 3.11 -15.98
C SER A 60 18.59 3.32 -15.75
N SER A 61 19.29 3.70 -16.82
CA SER A 61 20.71 4.10 -16.79
C SER A 61 20.89 5.62 -16.99
N SER A 62 19.81 6.37 -17.27
CA SER A 62 19.85 7.81 -17.55
C SER A 62 18.95 8.62 -16.60
N LYS A 63 19.45 9.79 -16.17
CA LYS A 63 18.77 10.68 -15.20
C LYS A 63 17.44 11.24 -15.72
N GLU A 64 17.27 11.39 -17.02
CA GLU A 64 16.01 11.89 -17.61
C GLU A 64 14.89 10.85 -17.54
N VAL A 65 15.22 9.59 -17.84
CA VAL A 65 14.29 8.46 -17.73
C VAL A 65 13.92 8.24 -16.27
N GLU A 66 14.88 8.39 -15.35
CA GLU A 66 14.66 8.32 -13.90
C GLU A 66 13.58 9.31 -13.40
N ASN A 67 13.65 10.58 -13.81
CA ASN A 67 12.67 11.59 -13.40
C ASN A 67 11.25 11.26 -13.90
N ILE A 68 11.11 10.78 -15.14
CA ILE A 68 9.81 10.39 -15.71
C ILE A 68 9.23 9.21 -14.92
N LEU A 69 10.08 8.26 -14.52
CA LEU A 69 9.67 7.09 -13.77
C LEU A 69 9.25 7.41 -12.33
N ILE A 70 9.89 8.39 -11.69
CA ILE A 70 9.49 8.92 -10.38
C ILE A 70 8.08 9.54 -10.46
N VAL A 71 7.82 10.32 -11.51
CA VAL A 71 6.50 10.91 -11.75
C VAL A 71 5.45 9.80 -11.95
N LEU A 72 5.74 8.78 -12.77
CA LEU A 72 4.84 7.63 -12.98
C LEU A 72 4.55 6.88 -11.67
N LEU A 73 5.56 6.69 -10.83
CA LEU A 73 5.42 5.96 -9.58
C LEU A 73 4.53 6.72 -8.57
N LEU A 74 4.70 8.04 -8.44
CA LEU A 74 3.91 8.86 -7.51
C LEU A 74 2.51 9.19 -8.04
N THR A 75 2.36 9.29 -9.37
CA THR A 75 1.05 9.49 -10.00
C THR A 75 0.15 8.26 -9.87
N GLY A 76 0.71 7.05 -9.78
CA GLY A 76 -0.08 5.83 -9.60
C GLY A 76 -1.00 5.85 -8.35
N PRO A 77 -0.47 6.04 -7.13
CA PRO A 77 -1.30 6.24 -5.93
C PRO A 77 -2.25 7.43 -6.06
N GLY A 78 -1.84 8.50 -6.73
CA GLY A 78 -2.68 9.66 -7.04
C GLY A 78 -3.92 9.30 -7.86
N PHE A 79 -3.74 8.54 -8.94
CA PHE A 79 -4.83 8.02 -9.76
C PHE A 79 -5.74 7.08 -8.97
N MET A 80 -5.17 6.20 -8.15
CA MET A 80 -5.98 5.35 -7.26
C MET A 80 -6.86 6.20 -6.34
N MET A 81 -6.28 7.18 -5.64
CA MET A 81 -7.03 8.07 -4.74
C MET A 81 -8.14 8.80 -5.46
N TYR A 82 -7.84 9.36 -6.65
CA TYR A 82 -8.83 10.08 -7.45
C TYR A 82 -10.01 9.18 -7.84
N SER A 83 -9.73 7.99 -8.37
CA SER A 83 -10.77 7.05 -8.79
C SER A 83 -11.60 6.51 -7.63
N PHE A 84 -10.96 6.18 -6.51
CA PHE A 84 -11.70 5.75 -5.31
C PHE A 84 -12.51 6.88 -4.68
N SER A 85 -12.02 8.12 -4.76
CA SER A 85 -12.75 9.29 -4.27
C SER A 85 -13.99 9.59 -5.12
N ILE A 86 -13.89 9.49 -6.45
CA ILE A 86 -15.04 9.63 -7.35
C ILE A 86 -16.03 8.48 -7.16
N GLY A 87 -15.53 7.27 -6.95
CA GLY A 87 -16.36 6.11 -6.61
C GLY A 87 -16.98 6.16 -5.21
N GLY A 88 -16.74 7.19 -4.41
CA GLY A 88 -17.29 7.31 -3.05
C GLY A 88 -16.64 6.38 -2.01
N PHE A 89 -15.61 5.62 -2.39
CA PHE A 89 -14.93 4.64 -1.53
C PHE A 89 -13.69 5.20 -0.83
N LEU A 90 -13.42 6.50 -0.97
CA LEU A 90 -12.36 7.17 -0.25
C LEU A 90 -12.74 8.61 0.06
N ALA A 91 -12.73 8.98 1.33
CA ALA A 91 -12.86 10.37 1.75
C ALA A 91 -11.53 10.90 2.28
N LEU A 92 -11.15 12.11 1.84
CA LEU A 92 -9.95 12.83 2.30
C LEU A 92 -10.14 13.39 3.71
N THR A 93 -10.30 12.48 4.68
CA THR A 93 -10.37 12.85 6.11
C THR A 93 -9.02 13.40 6.58
N LYS A 94 -9.04 14.23 7.64
CA LYS A 94 -7.80 14.73 8.27
C LYS A 94 -6.82 13.61 8.62
N ARG A 95 -7.34 12.46 9.10
CA ARG A 95 -6.53 11.27 9.40
C ARG A 95 -5.85 10.72 8.15
N PHE A 96 -6.61 10.52 7.07
CA PHE A 96 -6.07 10.01 5.81
C PHE A 96 -4.96 10.92 5.28
N VAL A 97 -5.21 12.23 5.21
CA VAL A 97 -4.21 13.20 4.74
C VAL A 97 -2.97 13.19 5.62
N PHE A 98 -3.14 13.14 6.94
CA PHE A 98 -2.01 13.06 7.86
C PHE A 98 -1.17 11.79 7.66
N GLN A 99 -1.80 10.62 7.57
CA GLN A 99 -1.09 9.36 7.34
C GLN A 99 -0.40 9.34 5.97
N PHE A 100 -1.06 9.85 4.93
CA PHE A 100 -0.50 9.96 3.58
C PHE A 100 0.75 10.86 3.56
N LEU A 101 0.65 12.06 4.17
CA LEU A 101 1.78 12.97 4.30
C LEU A 101 2.90 12.40 5.18
N ALA A 102 2.55 11.65 6.23
CA ALA A 102 3.54 10.97 7.07
C ALA A 102 4.33 9.90 6.29
N ILE A 103 3.67 9.13 5.42
CA ILE A 103 4.37 8.15 4.56
C ILE A 103 5.26 8.88 3.55
N LEU A 104 4.79 9.97 2.94
CA LEU A 104 5.62 10.80 2.06
C LEU A 104 6.84 11.38 2.80
N ALA A 105 6.64 11.93 3.99
CA ALA A 105 7.71 12.51 4.81
C ALA A 105 8.77 11.47 5.23
N SER A 106 8.40 10.17 5.32
CA SER A 106 9.37 9.10 5.59
C SER A 106 10.51 9.04 4.57
N PHE A 107 10.28 9.50 3.34
CA PHE A 107 11.34 9.60 2.32
C PHE A 107 12.46 10.54 2.73
N VAL A 108 12.11 11.70 3.29
CA VAL A 108 13.09 12.74 3.68
C VAL A 108 14.00 12.23 4.79
N VAL A 109 13.43 11.53 5.77
CA VAL A 109 14.18 10.97 6.91
C VAL A 109 15.10 9.82 6.48
N LEU A 110 14.63 8.99 5.54
CA LEU A 110 15.36 7.83 5.06
C LEU A 110 16.25 8.12 3.85
N TYR A 111 16.37 9.38 3.45
CA TYR A 111 17.14 9.82 2.29
C TYR A 111 18.60 9.36 2.35
N ASN A 112 19.20 9.35 3.55
CA ASN A 112 20.59 8.92 3.75
C ASN A 112 20.78 7.40 3.84
N HIS A 113 19.71 6.62 3.97
CA HIS A 113 19.77 5.16 4.18
C HIS A 113 19.58 4.36 2.89
N PHE A 114 19.04 4.98 1.84
CA PHE A 114 18.76 4.33 0.57
C PHE A 114 19.27 5.18 -0.58
N ASP A 115 19.57 4.51 -1.69
CA ASP A 115 19.62 5.20 -2.98
C ASP A 115 18.28 5.89 -3.24
N HIS A 116 18.31 7.10 -3.81
CA HIS A 116 17.14 7.97 -3.95
C HIS A 116 16.00 7.29 -4.71
N ILE A 117 16.36 6.55 -5.76
CA ILE A 117 15.43 5.76 -6.56
C ILE A 117 14.76 4.70 -5.69
N MET A 118 15.54 3.90 -4.96
CA MET A 118 15.01 2.83 -4.12
C MET A 118 14.13 3.38 -3.00
N GLY A 119 14.52 4.50 -2.38
CA GLY A 119 13.72 5.20 -1.39
C GLY A 119 12.34 5.61 -1.92
N LEU A 120 12.30 6.16 -3.13
CA LEU A 120 11.07 6.55 -3.83
C LEU A 120 10.21 5.35 -4.21
N LEU A 121 10.81 4.28 -4.77
CA LEU A 121 10.12 3.03 -5.09
C LEU A 121 9.37 2.46 -3.88
N TYR A 122 10.03 2.44 -2.71
CA TYR A 122 9.39 2.02 -1.47
C TYR A 122 8.25 2.95 -1.05
N VAL A 123 8.40 4.27 -1.16
CA VAL A 123 7.32 5.19 -0.78
C VAL A 123 6.12 5.08 -1.72
N GLY A 124 6.33 5.05 -3.04
CA GLY A 124 5.22 4.91 -4.00
C GLY A 124 4.43 3.63 -3.82
N THR A 125 5.12 2.49 -3.61
CA THR A 125 4.47 1.20 -3.32
C THR A 125 3.73 1.20 -1.98
N LEU A 126 4.32 1.78 -0.93
CA LEU A 126 3.65 1.92 0.37
C LEU A 126 2.41 2.83 0.29
N LEU A 127 2.47 3.92 -0.48
CA LEU A 127 1.32 4.80 -0.70
C LEU A 127 0.20 4.09 -1.45
N ALA A 128 0.52 3.31 -2.48
CA ALA A 128 -0.47 2.52 -3.19
C ALA A 128 -1.18 1.54 -2.26
N LEU A 129 -0.39 0.78 -1.49
CA LEU A 129 -0.92 -0.16 -0.51
C LEU A 129 -1.77 0.55 0.54
N PHE A 130 -1.30 1.71 1.04
CA PHE A 130 -2.02 2.54 1.99
C PHE A 130 -3.38 3.01 1.46
N VAL A 131 -3.44 3.44 0.19
CA VAL A 131 -4.69 3.86 -0.46
C VAL A 131 -5.65 2.68 -0.55
N ILE A 132 -5.19 1.53 -1.05
CA ILE A 132 -6.01 0.31 -1.16
C ILE A 132 -6.50 -0.17 0.23
N MET A 133 -5.66 -0.10 1.27
CA MET A 133 -6.06 -0.44 2.63
C MET A 133 -7.14 0.52 3.16
N ASN A 134 -7.02 1.81 2.89
CA ASN A 134 -7.95 2.82 3.41
C ASN A 134 -9.30 2.81 2.70
N THR A 135 -9.38 2.39 1.44
CA THR A 135 -10.66 2.36 0.71
C THR A 135 -11.66 1.42 1.37
N ILE A 136 -11.15 0.37 2.00
CA ILE A 136 -11.95 -0.56 2.78
C ILE A 136 -12.64 0.16 3.93
N LEU A 137 -11.98 1.06 4.66
CA LEU A 137 -12.58 1.76 5.82
C LEU A 137 -13.84 2.56 5.47
N PHE A 138 -14.00 2.93 4.22
CA PHE A 138 -15.12 3.73 3.72
C PHE A 138 -16.22 2.89 3.08
N LEU A 139 -16.11 1.56 3.06
CA LEU A 139 -17.21 0.72 2.60
C LEU A 139 -18.43 0.89 3.52
N PRO A 140 -19.63 1.11 2.96
CA PRO A 140 -20.85 1.25 3.74
C PRO A 140 -21.19 -0.06 4.47
N GLY A 141 -21.77 0.05 5.67
CA GLY A 141 -22.24 -1.12 6.45
C GLY A 141 -21.16 -1.89 7.22
N LEU A 142 -19.92 -1.42 7.24
CA LEU A 142 -18.82 -2.06 7.99
C LEU A 142 -19.02 -2.06 9.50
N SER A 143 -18.86 -3.24 10.11
CA SER A 143 -18.88 -3.42 11.57
C SER A 143 -17.66 -2.79 12.24
N SER A 144 -17.79 -2.43 13.53
CA SER A 144 -16.65 -1.94 14.32
C SER A 144 -15.53 -2.97 14.46
N SER A 145 -15.87 -4.27 14.42
CA SER A 145 -14.92 -5.39 14.51
C SER A 145 -14.00 -5.45 13.30
N THR A 146 -14.45 -4.95 12.15
CA THR A 146 -13.68 -4.95 10.90
C THR A 146 -12.95 -3.61 10.67
N LYS A 147 -13.56 -2.49 11.11
CA LYS A 147 -12.95 -1.16 11.02
C LYS A 147 -11.69 -1.01 11.88
N THR A 148 -11.71 -1.55 13.09
CA THR A 148 -10.61 -1.38 14.05
C THR A 148 -9.31 -2.04 13.57
N PRO A 149 -9.31 -3.31 13.11
CA PRO A 149 -8.11 -3.94 12.55
C PRO A 149 -7.58 -3.22 11.30
N THR A 150 -8.46 -2.73 10.42
CA THR A 150 -8.03 -1.96 9.23
C THR A 150 -7.43 -0.60 9.61
N LEU A 151 -7.94 0.02 10.68
CA LEU A 151 -7.37 1.27 11.19
C LEU A 151 -5.99 1.02 11.79
N ILE A 152 -5.83 -0.05 12.59
CA ILE A 152 -4.54 -0.44 13.17
C ILE A 152 -3.55 -0.79 12.05
N SER A 153 -3.96 -1.54 11.02
CA SER A 153 -3.09 -1.89 9.90
C SER A 153 -2.57 -0.65 9.18
N SER A 154 -3.42 0.36 8.96
CA SER A 154 -3.00 1.61 8.31
C SER A 154 -1.91 2.34 9.12
N TRP A 155 -2.01 2.34 10.46
CA TRP A 155 -0.99 2.96 11.32
C TRP A 155 0.29 2.14 11.43
N LEU A 156 0.19 0.81 11.45
CA LEU A 156 1.36 -0.07 11.41
C LEU A 156 2.15 0.13 10.12
N LEU A 157 1.47 0.33 8.99
CA LEU A 157 2.11 0.64 7.71
C LEU A 157 2.84 2.00 7.75
N VAL A 158 2.24 3.02 8.38
CA VAL A 158 2.92 4.31 8.63
C VAL A 158 4.15 4.10 9.50
N GLY A 159 4.05 3.39 10.63
CA GLY A 159 5.19 3.10 11.50
C GLY A 159 6.32 2.35 10.77
N TYR A 160 5.97 1.33 9.99
CA TYR A 160 6.92 0.61 9.15
C TYR A 160 7.62 1.54 8.14
N SER A 161 6.88 2.47 7.52
CA SER A 161 7.47 3.41 6.55
C SER A 161 8.60 4.24 7.17
N TRP A 162 8.51 4.64 8.43
CA TRP A 162 9.55 5.43 9.10
C TRP A 162 10.73 4.59 9.56
N LEU A 163 10.49 3.34 9.95
CA LEU A 163 11.51 2.52 10.59
C LEU A 163 12.26 1.59 9.63
N ARG A 164 11.74 1.38 8.40
CA ARG A 164 12.31 0.43 7.43
C ARG A 164 13.80 0.65 7.10
N GLY A 165 14.31 1.87 7.23
CA GLY A 165 15.72 2.18 6.95
C GLY A 165 16.71 1.60 7.96
N PHE A 166 16.25 1.22 9.14
CA PHE A 166 17.09 0.65 10.21
C PHE A 166 17.19 -0.88 10.14
N ILE A 167 16.63 -1.51 9.09
CA ILE A 167 16.67 -2.97 8.93
C ILE A 167 18.05 -3.38 8.40
N HIS A 168 18.76 -4.17 9.21
CA HIS A 168 19.98 -4.84 8.81
C HIS A 168 19.62 -6.09 8.00
N LYS A 169 19.98 -6.11 6.71
CA LYS A 169 19.59 -7.15 5.75
C LYS A 169 20.46 -8.41 5.83
N GLU A 170 21.70 -8.27 6.31
CA GLU A 170 22.68 -9.35 6.40
C GLU A 170 22.50 -10.17 7.68
N THR A 171 22.23 -9.51 8.81
CA THR A 171 21.93 -10.13 10.11
C THR A 171 20.63 -9.58 10.67
N LEU A 172 19.67 -10.47 10.96
CA LEU A 172 18.40 -10.09 11.57
C LEU A 172 18.57 -9.87 13.07
N ASP A 173 18.85 -8.63 13.43
CA ASP A 173 18.81 -8.21 14.82
C ASP A 173 17.36 -8.10 15.33
N ILE A 174 17.19 -8.09 16.65
CA ILE A 174 15.88 -7.97 17.31
C ILE A 174 15.10 -6.75 16.80
N LEU A 175 15.80 -5.62 16.56
CA LEU A 175 15.20 -4.41 16.01
C LEU A 175 14.63 -4.65 14.60
N SER A 176 15.39 -5.30 13.71
CA SER A 176 14.95 -5.65 12.36
C SER A 176 13.70 -6.53 12.38
N ILE A 177 13.65 -7.52 13.28
CA ILE A 177 12.49 -8.41 13.45
C ILE A 177 11.27 -7.60 13.91
N LEU A 178 11.44 -6.69 14.87
CA LEU A 178 10.36 -5.84 15.36
C LEU A 178 9.82 -4.94 14.23
N ILE A 179 10.69 -4.34 13.42
CA ILE A 179 10.28 -3.51 12.29
C ILE A 179 9.53 -4.35 11.24
N LEU A 180 10.04 -5.54 10.88
CA LEU A 180 9.37 -6.45 9.96
C LEU A 180 8.01 -6.92 10.50
N SER A 181 7.87 -7.07 11.81
CA SER A 181 6.59 -7.43 12.43
C SER A 181 5.52 -6.34 12.25
N LEU A 182 5.91 -5.06 12.15
CA LEU A 182 4.97 -3.97 11.83
C LEU A 182 4.37 -4.16 10.44
N TYR A 183 5.20 -4.46 9.44
CA TYR A 183 4.74 -4.70 8.07
C TYR A 183 3.87 -5.96 7.99
N LEU A 184 4.34 -7.08 8.52
CA LEU A 184 3.57 -8.32 8.53
C LEU A 184 2.26 -8.17 9.28
N GLY A 185 2.28 -7.52 10.45
CA GLY A 185 1.09 -7.21 11.23
C GLY A 185 0.10 -6.34 10.45
N ALA A 186 0.58 -5.31 9.74
CA ALA A 186 -0.25 -4.48 8.88
C ALA A 186 -0.96 -5.32 7.80
N VAL A 187 -0.20 -6.15 7.08
CA VAL A 187 -0.74 -6.98 5.99
C VAL A 187 -1.71 -8.04 6.51
N VAL A 188 -1.39 -8.71 7.62
CA VAL A 188 -2.24 -9.75 8.22
C VAL A 188 -3.55 -9.16 8.75
N LEU A 189 -3.52 -8.04 9.46
CA LEU A 189 -4.74 -7.37 9.95
C LEU A 189 -5.62 -6.85 8.80
N TRP A 190 -4.98 -6.36 7.73
CA TRP A 190 -5.68 -5.97 6.52
C TRP A 190 -6.36 -7.16 5.84
N LEU A 191 -5.66 -8.27 5.65
CA LEU A 191 -6.21 -9.51 5.11
C LEU A 191 -7.35 -10.06 5.96
N TYR A 192 -7.19 -10.05 7.28
CA TYR A 192 -8.25 -10.45 8.21
C TYR A 192 -9.52 -9.63 7.97
N SER A 193 -9.39 -8.32 7.83
CA SER A 193 -10.51 -7.42 7.56
C SER A 193 -11.15 -7.71 6.20
N LEU A 194 -10.35 -7.95 5.16
CA LEU A 194 -10.84 -8.32 3.83
C LEU A 194 -11.64 -9.63 3.84
N ILE A 195 -11.13 -10.66 4.51
CA ILE A 195 -11.79 -11.97 4.62
C ILE A 195 -13.12 -11.83 5.38
N ASP A 196 -13.12 -11.05 6.45
CA ASP A 196 -14.32 -10.78 7.24
C ASP A 196 -15.40 -10.10 6.37
N ILE A 197 -15.06 -9.05 5.63
CA ILE A 197 -15.99 -8.38 4.70
C ILE A 197 -16.48 -9.35 3.63
N TYR A 198 -15.58 -10.14 3.06
CA TYR A 198 -15.93 -11.10 2.02
C TYR A 198 -16.93 -12.14 2.52
N ARG A 199 -16.82 -12.59 3.78
CA ARG A 199 -17.78 -13.49 4.41
C ARG A 199 -19.16 -12.84 4.60
N HIS A 200 -19.20 -11.56 4.96
CA HIS A 200 -20.45 -10.82 5.11
C HIS A 200 -21.15 -10.50 3.78
N LEU A 201 -20.40 -10.42 2.67
CA LEU A 201 -20.92 -10.18 1.32
C LEU A 201 -21.28 -11.47 0.56
N ARG A 202 -21.17 -12.65 1.17
CA ARG A 202 -21.59 -13.94 0.59
C ARG A 202 -23.00 -14.28 1.04
#